data_AF-A0A5B1AHY5-F1
#
_entry.id   AF-A0A5B1AHY5-F1
#
_cell.length_a   1.000
_cell.length_b   1.000
_cell.length_c   1.000
_cell.angle_alpha   90.00
_cell.angle_beta   90.00
_cell.angle_gamma   90.00
#
_symmetry.space_group_name_H-M   'P 1'
#
loop_
_entity.id
_entity.type
_entity.pdbx_description
1 polymer ?
#
loop_
_entity_poly.entity_id
_entity_poly.type
_entity_poly.pdbx_seq_one_letter_code
_entity_poly.pdbx_strand_id
1 'polypeptide(L)' 'CGLVEELVLVAPLVLPAGAGVAVQVSVGGAGELGRRAVSVYSRADKSAGSWVLHAQGMLAPAVLQPGADLSVWPPAGAEK' A
#
# COMPACT_ATOMS: atom_id res chain seq x y z
N CYS A 1 -10.00 -9.72 8.79
CA CYS A 1 -9.29 -8.90 7.77
C CYS A 1 -9.50 -7.43 8.08
N GLY A 2 -8.62 -6.53 7.65
CA GLY A 2 -8.78 -5.08 7.83
C GLY A 2 -9.19 -4.39 6.53
N LEU A 3 -9.75 -3.19 6.64
CA LEU A 3 -10.06 -2.30 5.52
C LEU A 3 -9.17 -1.06 5.58
N VAL A 4 -8.89 -0.46 4.42
CA VAL A 4 -8.27 0.87 4.35
C VAL A 4 -9.37 1.89 4.62
N GLU A 5 -9.33 2.51 5.79
CA GLU A 5 -10.32 3.50 6.21
C GLU A 5 -10.04 4.84 5.54
N GLU A 6 -8.76 5.20 5.46
CA GLU A 6 -8.28 6.39 4.78
C GLU A 6 -6.88 6.15 4.23
N LEU A 7 -6.60 6.72 3.05
CA LEU A 7 -5.25 6.77 2.50
C LEU A 7 -5.05 8.07 1.74
N VAL A 8 -4.17 8.92 2.26
CA VAL A 8 -3.79 10.19 1.65
C VAL A 8 -2.57 9.98 0.77
N LEU A 9 -2.66 10.38 -0.50
CA LEU A 9 -1.53 10.38 -1.43
C LEU A 9 -0.70 11.65 -1.22
N VAL A 10 0.58 11.45 -0.91
CA VAL A 10 1.54 12.52 -0.61
C VAL A 10 2.40 12.86 -1.82
N ALA A 11 2.87 11.84 -2.55
CA ALA A 11 3.73 12.01 -3.71
C ALA A 11 3.60 10.83 -4.69
N PRO A 12 3.74 11.05 -6.00
CA PRO A 12 3.70 9.98 -6.98
C PRO A 12 4.90 9.04 -6.85
N LEU A 13 4.66 7.75 -7.12
CA LEU A 13 5.72 6.76 -7.28
C LEU A 13 6.09 6.66 -8.77
N VAL A 14 7.18 7.29 -9.17
CA VAL A 14 7.67 7.22 -10.56
C VAL A 14 8.44 5.92 -10.76
N LEU A 15 8.03 5.13 -11.76
CA LEU A 15 8.69 3.87 -12.08
C LEU A 15 9.74 4.10 -13.19
N PRO A 16 11.04 3.93 -12.89
CA PRO A 16 12.08 4.03 -13.90
C PRO A 16 12.00 2.86 -14.88
N ALA A 17 12.12 3.15 -16.18
CA ALA A 17 12.12 2.13 -17.21
C ALA A 17 13.29 1.15 -17.02
N GLY A 18 13.01 -0.14 -17.00
CA GLY A 18 14.02 -1.20 -16.89
C GLY A 18 14.71 -1.32 -15.52
N ALA A 19 14.26 -0.58 -14.51
CA ALA A 19 14.79 -0.68 -13.15
C ALA A 19 13.69 -0.99 -12.13
N GLY A 20 14.00 -1.83 -11.15
CA GLY A 20 13.09 -2.18 -10.06
C GLY A 20 13.11 -1.12 -8.96
N VAL A 21 11.97 -0.94 -8.29
CA VAL A 21 11.85 -0.06 -7.11
C VAL A 21 11.56 -0.90 -5.88
N ALA A 22 12.22 -0.61 -4.75
CA ALA A 22 11.85 -1.18 -3.48
C ALA A 22 10.63 -0.44 -2.92
N VAL A 23 9.59 -1.18 -2.54
CA VAL A 23 8.41 -0.64 -1.87
C VAL A 23 8.34 -1.22 -0.47
N GLN A 24 8.08 -0.36 0.52
CA GLN A 24 7.86 -0.76 1.90
C GLN A 24 6.51 -0.23 2.36
N VAL A 25 5.71 -1.11 2.95
CA VAL A 25 4.48 -0.75 3.66
C VAL A 25 4.74 -0.96 5.14
N SER A 26 4.72 0.13 5.91
CA SER A 26 4.85 0.11 7.35
C SER A 26 3.47 0.17 7.98
N VAL A 27 3.19 -0.75 8.90
CA VAL A 27 1.94 -0.79 9.65
C VAL A 27 2.27 -0.67 11.14
N GLY A 28 1.70 0.34 11.78
CA GLY A 28 1.86 0.57 13.20
C GLY A 28 1.22 -0.53 14.07
N GLY A 29 1.54 -0.46 15.37
CA GLY A 29 0.81 -1.22 16.39
C GLY A 29 -0.69 -0.92 16.35
N ALA A 30 -1.48 -1.82 16.96
CA ALA A 30 -2.90 -1.53 17.17
C ALA A 30 -3.04 -0.33 18.10
N GLY A 31 -3.70 0.71 17.62
CA GLY A 31 -4.21 1.81 18.44
C GLY A 31 -5.64 1.52 18.90
N GLU A 32 -6.34 2.60 19.26
CA GLU A 32 -7.73 2.55 19.71
C GLU A 32 -8.65 1.85 18.70
N LEU A 33 -9.59 1.05 19.22
CA LEU A 33 -10.57 0.30 18.43
C LEU A 33 -9.93 -0.64 17.37
N GLY A 34 -8.65 -0.99 17.53
CA GLY A 34 -7.91 -1.82 16.59
C GLY A 34 -7.47 -1.11 15.31
N ARG A 35 -7.58 0.23 15.26
CA ARG A 35 -7.09 1.03 14.13
C ARG A 35 -5.56 1.06 14.09
N ARG A 36 -4.96 1.09 12.91
CA ARG A 36 -3.50 1.07 12.72
C ARG A 36 -3.08 2.10 11.70
N ALA A 37 -2.10 2.92 12.06
CA ALA A 37 -1.46 3.81 11.09
C ALA A 37 -0.75 2.97 10.01
N VAL A 38 -0.86 3.41 8.76
CA VAL A 38 -0.16 2.80 7.62
C VAL A 38 0.58 3.86 6.82
N SER A 39 1.79 3.54 6.37
CA SER A 39 2.58 4.40 5.50
C SER A 39 3.23 3.58 4.39
N VAL A 40 3.23 4.13 3.16
CA VAL A 40 3.82 3.52 1.97
C VAL A 40 5.01 4.33 1.54
N TYR A 41 6.16 3.66 1.43
CA TYR A 41 7.42 4.24 1.02
C TYR A 41 7.99 3.55 -0.20
N SER A 42 8.82 4.26 -0.95
CA SER A 42 9.65 3.65 -1.99
C SER A 42 11.09 4.12 -1.95
N ARG A 43 11.96 3.35 -2.61
CA ARG A 43 13.36 3.71 -2.86
C ARG A 43 13.80 3.10 -4.19
N ALA A 44 14.33 3.95 -5.08
CA ALA A 44 14.68 3.58 -6.46
C ALA A 44 15.86 2.60 -6.56
N ASP A 45 16.83 2.65 -5.65
CA ASP A 45 17.91 1.67 -5.57
C ASP A 45 17.81 0.88 -4.24
N LYS A 46 17.99 -0.44 -4.29
CA LYS A 46 18.02 -1.29 -3.09
C LYS A 46 19.32 -1.12 -2.28
N SER A 47 20.41 -0.67 -2.91
CA SER A 47 21.70 -0.45 -2.26
C SER A 47 21.94 0.96 -1.75
N ALA A 48 21.27 1.98 -2.30
CA ALA A 48 21.47 3.38 -1.94
C ALA A 48 20.18 4.22 -2.02
N GLY A 49 20.10 5.27 -1.20
CA GLY A 49 19.01 6.25 -1.23
C GLY A 49 18.14 6.28 0.02
N SER A 50 17.44 7.40 0.22
CA SER A 50 16.43 7.59 1.26
C SER A 50 15.09 7.01 0.83
N TRP A 51 14.30 6.55 1.80
CA TRP A 51 12.91 6.22 1.59
C TRP A 51 12.09 7.48 1.35
N VAL A 52 11.26 7.48 0.30
CA VAL A 52 10.32 8.55 -0.02
C VAL A 52 8.93 8.12 0.40
N LEU A 53 8.21 8.97 1.15
CA LEU A 53 6.82 8.72 1.53
C LEU A 53 5.90 9.03 0.34
N HIS A 54 5.05 8.07 -0.02
CA HIS A 54 4.08 8.20 -1.12
C HIS A 54 2.65 8.27 -0.63
N ALA A 55 2.31 7.55 0.42
CA ALA A 55 0.98 7.58 1.00
C ALA A 55 1.02 7.28 2.49
N GLN A 56 0.06 7.83 3.23
CA GLN A 56 -0.13 7.54 4.64
C GLN A 56 -1.62 7.55 4.98
N GLY A 57 -2.01 6.82 6.02
CA GLY A 57 -3.42 6.72 6.38
C GLY A 57 -3.69 5.79 7.55
N MET A 58 -4.91 5.26 7.56
CA MET A 58 -5.43 4.44 8.66
C MET A 58 -6.08 3.16 8.14
N LEU A 59 -5.75 2.06 8.80
CA LEU A 59 -6.42 0.77 8.64
C LEU A 59 -7.41 0.59 9.79
N ALA A 60 -8.59 0.06 9.49
CA ALA A 60 -9.58 -0.32 10.49
C ALA A 60 -9.86 -1.84 10.43
N PRO A 61 -10.30 -2.45 11.54
CA PRO A 61 -10.83 -3.81 11.49
C PRO A 61 -12.03 -3.89 10.53
N ALA A 62 -12.09 -4.95 9.71
CA ALA A 62 -13.21 -5.19 8.81
C ALA A 62 -13.96 -6.47 9.17
N VAL A 63 -15.28 -6.43 9.01
CA VAL A 63 -16.09 -7.65 8.88
C VAL A 63 -15.84 -8.18 7.47
N LEU A 64 -15.44 -9.46 7.35
CA LEU A 64 -15.08 -10.08 6.08
C LEU A 64 -16.25 -9.96 5.09
N GLN A 65 -16.02 -9.27 3.97
CA GLN A 65 -16.81 -9.40 2.74
C GLN A 65 -16.01 -10.31 1.80
N PRO A 66 -16.66 -11.15 0.97
CA PRO A 66 -15.96 -11.92 -0.06
C PRO A 66 -15.20 -10.96 -0.98
N GLY A 67 -13.86 -11.04 -0.96
CA GLY A 67 -13.02 -10.26 -1.86
C GLY A 67 -13.02 -10.83 -3.28
N ALA A 68 -12.52 -10.05 -4.24
CA ALA A 68 -12.20 -10.57 -5.56
C ALA A 68 -11.15 -11.69 -5.46
N ASP A 69 -11.26 -12.71 -6.31
CA ASP A 69 -10.26 -13.78 -6.38
C ASP A 69 -8.96 -13.24 -7.00
N LEU A 70 -7.99 -12.93 -6.13
CA LEU A 70 -6.69 -12.39 -6.52
C LEU A 70 -5.75 -13.41 -7.19
N SER A 71 -6.16 -14.68 -7.28
CA SER A 71 -5.43 -15.67 -8.09
C SER A 71 -5.62 -15.45 -9.59
N VAL A 72 -6.68 -14.73 -9.99
CA VAL A 72 -6.97 -14.35 -11.37
C VAL A 72 -6.64 -12.87 -11.56
N TRP A 73 -5.56 -12.58 -12.28
CA TRP A 73 -5.13 -11.22 -12.57
C TRP A 73 -4.77 -11.05 -14.06
N PRO A 74 -5.28 -10.00 -14.76
CA PRO A 74 -6.18 -8.98 -14.24
C PRO A 74 -7.60 -9.54 -13.97
N PRO A 75 -8.36 -8.96 -13.03
CA PRO A 75 -9.72 -9.41 -12.74
C PRO A 75 -10.60 -9.33 -13.99
N ALA A 76 -11.62 -10.20 -14.09
CA ALA A 76 -12.55 -10.19 -15.21
C ALA A 76 -13.20 -8.79 -15.36
N GLY A 77 -13.11 -8.22 -16.57
CA GLY A 77 -13.64 -6.88 -16.87
C GLY A 77 -12.67 -5.72 -16.61
N ALA A 78 -11.42 -5.98 -16.20
CA ALA A 78 -10.42 -4.93 -16.12
C ALA A 78 -9.97 -4.49 -17.52
N GLU A 79 -10.15 -3.20 -17.81
CA GLU A 79 -9.67 -2.55 -19.04
C GLU A 79 -8.37 -1.79 -18.79
N LYS A 80 -7.62 -1.54 -19.86
CA LYS A 80 -6.26 -0.99 -19.84
C LYS A 80 -6.23 0.54 -19.69
#